data_AF-A0A7V1BWI8-F1
#
_entry.id   AF-A0A7V1BWI8-F1
#
_cell.length_a   1.000
_cell.length_b   1.000
_cell.length_c   1.000
_cell.angle_alpha   90.00
_cell.angle_beta   90.00
_cell.angle_gamma   90.00
#
_symmetry.space_group_name_H-M   'P 1'
#
loop_
_entity.id
_entity.type
_entity.pdbx_description
1 polymer ?
#
loop_
_entity_poly.entity_id
_entity_poly.type
_entity_poly.pdbx_seq_one_letter_code
_entity_poly.pdbx_strand_id
1 'polypeptide(L)'
;MNTGKIIFSQVMDHLPMHTFRRCVQRYNGHYKVKRFSCFDQYLCMSFAQLTYRESLRDIEACLRAQQNKLYHMGIRSNVSRSTLADASENRDWRIYADFAQSLINTARSLYIHDDFGIELNNTVYALDSSTIDLCLSSFPWASFRSTKGAVKLHTLLDLRGSIPTFIHISDGKLHDVNILDELTPEPGAFYIMDRAYLDFTRLHVLTLCASFFVLRAKSNLQSKRLYSHPVDRTSGLICDQTIVLTGINSSKEYPDKLRRIKYFDADTQKRFVFLTNNFSLPALTITQLYKSRWQVELFFKWIKQHLRIKKFYGTSENAVKSQIWIAVSVYLLIAIIKKRLKIELSLYTILQILSVTVLERMSILQILTSSDYNV
;
A
#
# COMPACT_ATOMS: atom_id res chain seq x y z
N MET A 1 -26.42 -7.79 -30.60
CA MET A 1 -24.95 -8.02 -30.70
C MET A 1 -24.25 -6.79 -30.14
N ASN A 2 -23.60 -6.88 -28.98
CA ASN A 2 -22.94 -5.72 -28.38
C ASN A 2 -21.72 -5.29 -29.22
N THR A 3 -21.91 -4.26 -30.03
CA THR A 3 -20.90 -3.45 -30.73
C THR A 3 -20.18 -2.52 -29.73
N GLY A 4 -19.68 -3.09 -28.64
CA GLY A 4 -19.05 -2.37 -27.55
C GLY A 4 -17.56 -2.67 -27.38
N LYS A 5 -16.83 -1.74 -26.75
CA LYS A 5 -15.45 -1.92 -26.31
C LYS A 5 -15.39 -3.05 -25.26
N ILE A 6 -14.34 -3.87 -25.29
CA ILE A 6 -14.15 -4.89 -24.24
C ILE A 6 -13.90 -4.23 -22.88
N ILE A 7 -14.29 -4.91 -21.80
CA ILE A 7 -14.17 -4.39 -20.44
C ILE A 7 -12.74 -4.05 -20.08
N PHE A 8 -11.77 -4.90 -20.45
CA PHE A 8 -10.35 -4.61 -20.20
C PHE A 8 -9.97 -3.21 -20.67
N SER A 9 -10.38 -2.83 -21.88
CA SER A 9 -10.03 -1.51 -22.38
C SER A 9 -10.85 -0.39 -21.76
N GLN A 10 -12.10 -0.64 -21.32
CA GLN A 10 -12.86 0.33 -20.53
C GLN A 10 -12.16 0.61 -19.19
N VAL A 11 -11.65 -0.43 -18.51
CA VAL A 11 -10.85 -0.29 -17.29
C VAL A 11 -9.60 0.57 -17.56
N MET A 12 -8.87 0.27 -18.64
CA MET A 12 -7.64 0.98 -19.00
C MET A 12 -7.88 2.44 -19.44
N ASP A 13 -9.09 2.79 -19.90
CA ASP A 13 -9.43 4.18 -20.29
C ASP A 13 -9.40 5.17 -19.12
N HIS A 14 -9.50 4.67 -17.88
CA HIS A 14 -9.41 5.51 -16.69
C HIS A 14 -7.97 5.90 -16.32
N LEU A 15 -6.97 5.37 -17.02
CA LEU A 15 -5.56 5.66 -16.78
C LEU A 15 -5.18 7.06 -17.32
N PRO A 16 -4.41 7.85 -16.56
CA PRO A 16 -3.88 9.12 -17.03
C PRO A 16 -2.73 8.89 -18.02
N MET A 17 -3.07 8.60 -19.28
CA MET A 17 -2.10 8.20 -20.31
C MET A 17 -1.02 9.25 -20.59
N HIS A 18 -1.33 10.54 -20.45
CA HIS A 18 -0.34 11.60 -20.55
C HIS A 18 0.75 11.46 -19.48
N THR A 19 0.35 11.17 -18.23
CA THR A 19 1.29 10.94 -17.13
C THR A 19 2.12 9.69 -17.37
N PHE A 20 1.50 8.58 -17.82
CA PHE A 20 2.24 7.36 -18.16
C PHE A 20 3.34 7.62 -19.20
N ARG A 21 3.02 8.33 -20.28
CA ARG A 21 4.00 8.68 -21.33
C ARG A 21 5.14 9.53 -20.79
N ARG A 22 4.86 10.47 -19.89
CA ARG A 22 5.88 11.30 -19.23
C ARG A 22 6.82 10.45 -18.36
N CYS A 23 6.29 9.47 -17.62
CA CYS A 23 7.11 8.52 -16.85
C CYS A 23 8.01 7.69 -17.77
N VAL A 24 7.47 7.16 -18.86
CA VAL A 24 8.26 6.40 -19.85
C VAL A 24 9.37 7.25 -20.45
N GLN A 25 9.10 8.51 -20.80
CA GLN A 25 10.11 9.43 -21.33
C GLN A 25 11.20 9.75 -20.30
N ARG A 26 10.83 10.01 -19.04
CA ARG A 26 11.77 10.34 -17.95
C ARG A 26 12.86 9.29 -17.77
N TYR A 27 12.51 8.01 -17.84
CA TYR A 27 13.44 6.90 -17.66
C TYR A 27 13.92 6.28 -18.97
N ASN A 28 13.66 6.95 -20.10
CA ASN A 28 14.02 6.47 -21.43
C ASN A 28 13.55 5.01 -21.70
N GLY A 29 12.33 4.67 -21.25
CA GLY A 29 11.83 3.29 -21.23
C GLY A 29 11.67 2.63 -22.62
N HIS A 30 11.71 3.44 -23.68
CA HIS A 30 11.73 2.97 -25.07
C HIS A 30 13.12 2.85 -25.69
N TYR A 31 14.19 3.01 -24.90
CA TYR A 31 15.55 2.79 -25.37
C TYR A 31 15.70 1.38 -25.96
N LYS A 32 16.12 1.31 -27.24
CA LYS A 32 16.24 0.07 -28.04
C LYS A 32 14.96 -0.76 -28.20
N VAL A 33 13.79 -0.21 -27.89
CA VAL A 33 12.51 -0.89 -28.07
C VAL A 33 12.09 -0.84 -29.55
N LYS A 34 11.86 -2.03 -30.15
CA LYS A 34 11.41 -2.14 -31.55
C LYS A 34 9.89 -2.21 -31.70
N ARG A 35 9.24 -3.18 -31.04
CA ARG A 35 7.82 -3.49 -31.25
C ARG A 35 6.99 -3.57 -29.98
N PHE A 36 7.56 -4.09 -28.89
CA PHE A 36 6.87 -4.27 -27.61
C PHE A 36 7.06 -3.02 -26.75
N SER A 37 6.08 -2.16 -26.57
CA SER A 37 6.25 -0.92 -25.81
C SER A 37 6.19 -1.16 -24.28
N CYS A 38 6.59 -0.17 -23.48
CA CYS A 38 6.29 -0.12 -22.04
C CYS A 38 4.79 -0.21 -21.75
N PHE A 39 3.96 0.36 -22.63
CA PHE A 39 2.51 0.26 -22.46
C PHE A 39 2.01 -1.16 -22.75
N ASP A 40 2.52 -1.83 -23.78
CA ASP A 40 2.19 -3.25 -24.03
C ASP A 40 2.58 -4.13 -22.83
N GLN A 41 3.73 -3.88 -22.21
CA GLN A 41 4.12 -4.55 -20.97
C GLN A 41 3.16 -4.26 -19.83
N TYR A 42 2.82 -2.99 -19.60
CA TYR A 42 1.88 -2.58 -18.57
C TYR A 42 0.51 -3.27 -18.77
N LEU A 43 0.00 -3.33 -20.00
CA LEU A 43 -1.26 -3.98 -20.33
C LEU A 43 -1.19 -5.51 -20.10
N CYS A 44 -0.14 -6.18 -20.55
CA CYS A 44 0.03 -7.62 -20.34
C CYS A 44 0.11 -7.97 -18.85
N MET A 45 0.88 -7.18 -18.08
CA MET A 45 1.02 -7.36 -16.65
C MET A 45 -0.27 -7.01 -15.90
N SER A 46 -1.00 -5.98 -16.32
CA SER A 46 -2.30 -5.64 -15.73
C SER A 46 -3.35 -6.70 -16.01
N PHE A 47 -3.37 -7.27 -17.22
CA PHE A 47 -4.18 -8.45 -17.55
C PHE A 47 -3.84 -9.62 -16.64
N ALA A 48 -2.56 -9.89 -16.41
CA ALA A 48 -2.10 -10.94 -15.50
C ALA A 48 -2.60 -10.74 -14.07
N GLN A 49 -2.56 -9.50 -13.57
CA GLN A 49 -3.08 -9.15 -12.24
C GLN A 49 -4.59 -9.34 -12.15
N LEU A 50 -5.36 -8.79 -13.10
CA LEU A 50 -6.83 -8.86 -13.11
C LEU A 50 -7.36 -10.28 -13.28
N THR A 51 -6.68 -11.11 -14.07
CA THR A 51 -7.11 -12.49 -14.37
C THR A 51 -6.36 -13.54 -13.57
N TYR A 52 -5.61 -13.14 -12.53
CA TYR A 52 -4.93 -14.04 -11.61
C TYR A 52 -3.91 -15.01 -12.22
N ARG A 53 -3.23 -14.61 -13.31
CA ARG A 53 -2.23 -15.47 -13.99
C ARG A 53 -1.02 -15.75 -13.09
N GLU A 54 -0.49 -16.96 -13.16
CA GLU A 54 0.55 -17.41 -12.22
C GLU A 54 1.97 -17.41 -12.78
N SER A 55 2.14 -17.34 -14.10
CA SER A 55 3.46 -17.36 -14.74
C SER A 55 3.48 -16.64 -16.08
N LEU A 56 4.67 -16.31 -16.60
CA LEU A 56 4.80 -15.76 -17.95
C LEU A 56 4.28 -16.69 -19.05
N ARG A 57 4.40 -18.02 -18.87
CA ARG A 57 3.85 -19.02 -19.82
C ARG A 57 2.33 -18.99 -19.84
N ASP A 58 1.72 -18.88 -18.66
CA ASP A 58 0.26 -18.76 -18.50
C ASP A 58 -0.26 -17.47 -19.15
N ILE A 59 0.42 -16.33 -18.91
CA ILE A 59 0.11 -15.05 -19.57
C ILE A 59 0.19 -15.17 -21.10
N GLU A 60 1.28 -15.73 -21.62
CA GLU A 60 1.48 -15.92 -23.06
C GLU A 60 0.40 -16.83 -23.66
N ALA A 61 0.09 -17.97 -23.02
CA ALA A 61 -0.91 -18.92 -23.50
C ALA A 61 -2.31 -18.28 -23.56
N CYS A 62 -2.74 -17.59 -22.50
CA CYS A 62 -4.04 -16.94 -22.45
C CYS A 62 -4.17 -15.80 -23.47
N LEU A 63 -3.15 -14.94 -23.58
CA LEU A 63 -3.18 -13.81 -24.53
C LEU A 63 -3.13 -14.29 -25.99
N ARG A 64 -2.38 -15.36 -26.29
CA ARG A 64 -2.37 -15.98 -27.63
C ARG A 64 -3.70 -16.65 -27.98
N ALA A 65 -4.34 -17.33 -27.03
CA ALA A 65 -5.66 -17.90 -27.25
C ALA A 65 -6.72 -16.83 -27.59
N GLN A 66 -6.45 -15.57 -27.24
CA GLN A 66 -7.34 -14.42 -27.48
C GLN A 66 -6.70 -13.41 -28.45
N GLN A 67 -5.88 -13.88 -29.39
CA GLN A 67 -5.12 -13.04 -30.32
C GLN A 67 -6.01 -12.06 -31.10
N ASN A 68 -7.21 -12.48 -31.49
CA ASN A 68 -8.22 -11.65 -32.17
C ASN A 68 -8.74 -10.49 -31.30
N LYS A 69 -8.62 -10.56 -29.97
CA LYS A 69 -9.04 -9.52 -29.03
C LYS A 69 -7.89 -8.59 -28.60
N LEU A 70 -6.63 -8.94 -28.85
CA LEU A 70 -5.46 -8.15 -28.41
C LEU A 70 -5.51 -6.70 -28.90
N TYR A 71 -5.89 -6.49 -30.16
CA TYR A 71 -6.06 -5.15 -30.72
C TYR A 71 -7.07 -4.32 -29.92
N HIS A 72 -8.20 -4.93 -29.53
CA HIS A 72 -9.22 -4.29 -28.71
C HIS A 72 -8.79 -4.10 -27.24
N MET A 73 -7.78 -4.84 -26.77
CA MET A 73 -7.13 -4.62 -25.46
C MET A 73 -6.11 -3.47 -25.51
N GLY A 74 -5.79 -2.95 -26.69
CA GLY A 74 -4.73 -1.97 -26.89
C GLY A 74 -3.33 -2.57 -27.01
N ILE A 75 -3.20 -3.91 -26.96
CA ILE A 75 -1.92 -4.62 -27.12
C ILE A 75 -1.66 -4.78 -28.62
N ARG A 76 -0.62 -4.11 -29.13
CA ARG A 76 -0.33 -4.08 -30.58
C ARG A 76 0.75 -5.05 -30.99
N SER A 77 1.59 -5.46 -30.05
CA SER A 77 2.75 -6.32 -30.30
C SER A 77 2.42 -7.79 -30.11
N ASN A 78 3.23 -8.67 -30.71
CA ASN A 78 3.17 -10.08 -30.38
C ASN A 78 3.66 -10.31 -28.94
N VAL A 79 2.86 -11.02 -28.15
CA VAL A 79 3.19 -11.35 -26.76
C VAL A 79 3.93 -12.68 -26.74
N SER A 80 5.16 -12.65 -26.23
CA SER A 80 5.95 -13.85 -25.99
C SER A 80 6.53 -13.82 -24.58
N ARG A 81 6.74 -15.00 -23.99
CA ARG A 81 7.36 -15.12 -22.67
C ARG A 81 8.74 -14.47 -22.62
N SER A 82 9.58 -14.70 -23.63
CA SER A 82 10.93 -14.14 -23.68
C SER A 82 10.90 -12.62 -23.73
N THR A 83 10.01 -12.03 -24.54
CA THR A 83 9.85 -10.58 -24.62
C THR A 83 9.36 -9.97 -23.30
N LEU A 84 8.42 -10.63 -22.60
CA LEU A 84 7.94 -10.16 -21.30
C LEU A 84 9.01 -10.26 -20.21
N ALA A 85 9.79 -11.34 -20.20
CA ALA A 85 10.89 -11.54 -19.26
C ALA A 85 11.98 -10.47 -19.47
N ASP A 86 12.45 -10.31 -20.71
CA ASP A 86 13.47 -9.33 -21.09
C ASP A 86 13.04 -7.89 -20.76
N ALA A 87 11.79 -7.54 -21.07
CA ALA A 87 11.24 -6.23 -20.72
C ALA A 87 11.17 -5.99 -19.21
N SER A 88 10.84 -7.02 -18.42
CA SER A 88 10.75 -6.90 -16.96
C SER A 88 12.13 -6.88 -16.30
N GLU A 89 13.14 -7.45 -16.94
CA GLU A 89 14.52 -7.42 -16.45
C GLU A 89 15.22 -6.10 -16.76
N ASN A 90 15.00 -5.54 -17.95
CA ASN A 90 15.82 -4.43 -18.46
C ASN A 90 15.18 -3.03 -18.35
N ARG A 91 13.85 -2.92 -18.29
CA ARG A 91 13.20 -1.59 -18.22
C ARG A 91 13.13 -1.08 -16.80
N ASP A 92 13.54 0.16 -16.59
CA ASP A 92 13.57 0.76 -15.27
C ASP A 92 12.20 0.66 -14.57
N TRP A 93 12.17 -0.09 -13.47
CA TRP A 93 10.98 -0.30 -12.64
C TRP A 93 10.38 1.02 -12.14
N ARG A 94 11.18 2.09 -12.03
CA ARG A 94 10.73 3.41 -11.55
C ARG A 94 9.70 4.06 -12.47
N ILE A 95 9.62 3.64 -13.74
CA ILE A 95 8.51 4.03 -14.64
C ILE A 95 7.17 3.71 -14.00
N TYR A 96 7.03 2.49 -13.47
CA TYR A 96 5.79 2.01 -12.88
C TYR A 96 5.58 2.55 -11.47
N ALA A 97 6.66 2.81 -10.73
CA ALA A 97 6.59 3.43 -9.41
C ALA A 97 6.08 4.88 -9.47
N ASP A 98 6.69 5.72 -10.33
CA ASP A 98 6.25 7.10 -10.54
C ASP A 98 4.82 7.16 -11.07
N PHE A 99 4.45 6.21 -11.93
CA PHE A 99 3.09 6.12 -12.45
C PHE A 99 2.09 5.75 -11.35
N ALA A 100 2.41 4.75 -10.52
CA ALA A 100 1.60 4.41 -9.35
C ALA A 100 1.45 5.60 -8.41
N GLN A 101 2.50 6.38 -8.16
CA GLN A 101 2.42 7.58 -7.33
C GLN A 101 1.42 8.62 -7.88
N SER A 102 1.34 8.77 -9.21
CA SER A 102 0.30 9.62 -9.81
C SER A 102 -1.12 9.08 -9.59
N LEU A 103 -1.29 7.75 -9.58
CA LEU A 103 -2.57 7.12 -9.27
C LEU A 103 -2.91 7.24 -7.79
N ILE A 104 -1.94 7.13 -6.88
CA ILE A 104 -2.09 7.40 -5.45
C ILE A 104 -2.67 8.79 -5.23
N ASN A 105 -2.08 9.82 -5.85
CA ASN A 105 -2.56 11.20 -5.72
C ASN A 105 -4.01 11.36 -6.22
N THR A 106 -4.34 10.67 -7.31
CA THR A 106 -5.70 10.66 -7.88
C THR A 106 -6.69 9.93 -6.97
N ALA A 107 -6.29 8.82 -6.36
CA ALA A 107 -7.12 8.07 -5.43
C ALA A 107 -7.33 8.87 -4.14
N ARG A 108 -6.28 9.43 -3.54
CA ARG A 108 -6.40 10.22 -2.30
C ARG A 108 -7.38 11.38 -2.44
N SER A 109 -7.37 12.11 -3.56
CA SER A 109 -8.32 13.21 -3.78
C SER A 109 -9.77 12.72 -3.91
N LEU A 110 -10.00 11.53 -4.44
CA LEU A 110 -11.33 10.92 -4.55
C LEU A 110 -11.87 10.37 -3.21
N TYR A 111 -10.98 10.00 -2.29
CA TYR A 111 -11.32 9.36 -1.02
C TYR A 111 -11.21 10.31 0.19
N ILE A 112 -10.92 11.60 -0.02
CA ILE A 112 -10.64 12.56 1.07
C ILE A 112 -11.79 12.71 2.07
N HIS A 113 -13.03 12.53 1.63
CA HIS A 113 -14.25 12.65 2.45
C HIS A 113 -14.80 11.30 2.94
N ASP A 114 -14.11 10.20 2.67
CA ASP A 114 -14.54 8.90 3.17
C ASP A 114 -14.30 8.79 4.67
N ASP A 115 -15.28 8.22 5.37
CA ASP A 115 -15.14 7.86 6.77
C ASP A 115 -14.24 6.61 6.93
N PHE A 116 -13.41 6.63 7.97
CA PHE A 116 -12.55 5.52 8.37
C PHE A 116 -12.86 5.01 9.78
N GLY A 117 -14.00 5.42 10.34
CA GLY A 117 -14.57 4.95 11.61
C GLY A 117 -14.21 5.81 12.82
N ILE A 118 -13.62 6.99 12.63
CA ILE A 118 -13.29 7.94 13.69
C ILE A 118 -13.59 9.35 13.17
N GLU A 119 -14.40 10.11 13.90
CA GLU A 119 -14.70 11.52 13.59
C GLU A 119 -13.45 12.39 13.80
N LEU A 120 -12.59 12.44 12.79
CA LEU A 120 -11.35 13.19 12.82
C LEU A 120 -11.11 13.84 11.45
N ASN A 121 -10.98 15.17 11.45
CA ASN A 121 -10.74 15.92 10.21
C ASN A 121 -9.32 15.70 9.67
N ASN A 122 -8.34 15.41 10.52
CA ASN A 122 -6.95 15.22 10.13
C ASN A 122 -6.73 13.88 9.39
N THR A 123 -5.69 13.84 8.55
CA THR A 123 -5.25 12.62 7.89
C THR A 123 -4.67 11.64 8.91
N VAL A 124 -5.07 10.36 8.80
CA VAL A 124 -4.58 9.30 9.68
C VAL A 124 -3.90 8.24 8.84
N TYR A 125 -2.62 8.04 9.11
CA TYR A 125 -1.78 7.06 8.47
C TYR A 125 -1.47 5.89 9.38
N ALA A 126 -1.52 4.67 8.84
CA ALA A 126 -0.89 3.51 9.47
C ALA A 126 0.38 3.14 8.70
N LEU A 127 1.51 3.10 9.40
CA LEU A 127 2.79 2.69 8.85
C LEU A 127 3.16 1.32 9.41
N ASP A 128 3.42 0.39 8.49
CA ASP A 128 3.92 -0.93 8.84
C ASP A 128 4.69 -1.53 7.66
N SER A 129 5.36 -2.66 7.88
CA SER A 129 6.09 -3.38 6.84
C SER A 129 5.59 -4.82 6.71
N SER A 130 5.71 -5.37 5.50
CA SER A 130 5.31 -6.75 5.22
C SER A 130 6.38 -7.48 4.44
N THR A 131 6.82 -8.62 4.98
CA THR A 131 7.80 -9.48 4.33
C THR A 131 7.14 -10.38 3.29
N ILE A 132 7.67 -10.40 2.07
CA ILE A 132 7.34 -11.35 1.02
C ILE A 132 8.50 -12.34 0.93
N ASP A 133 8.24 -13.59 1.32
CA ASP A 133 9.24 -14.65 1.32
C ASP A 133 9.62 -15.04 -0.12
N LEU A 134 10.93 -15.19 -0.36
CA LEU A 134 11.51 -15.58 -1.63
C LEU A 134 12.44 -16.79 -1.44
N CYS A 135 12.61 -17.56 -2.51
CA CYS A 135 13.60 -18.63 -2.53
C CYS A 135 14.99 -18.04 -2.80
N LEU A 136 15.93 -18.14 -1.85
CA LEU A 136 17.25 -17.49 -1.96
C LEU A 136 18.02 -17.93 -3.21
N SER A 137 17.91 -19.20 -3.62
CA SER A 137 18.56 -19.73 -4.82
C SER A 137 18.05 -19.09 -6.11
N SER A 138 16.79 -18.66 -6.13
CA SER A 138 16.18 -17.95 -7.28
C SER A 138 16.36 -16.44 -7.18
N PHE A 139 16.56 -15.89 -5.98
CA PHE A 139 16.67 -14.45 -5.71
C PHE A 139 17.89 -14.13 -4.83
N PRO A 140 19.12 -14.27 -5.36
CA PRO A 140 20.34 -14.12 -4.56
C PRO A 140 20.54 -12.69 -4.01
N TRP A 141 19.99 -11.69 -4.69
CA TRP A 141 20.04 -10.27 -4.28
C TRP A 141 19.15 -9.96 -3.07
N ALA A 142 18.16 -10.81 -2.77
CA ALA A 142 17.18 -10.57 -1.71
C ALA A 142 17.55 -11.27 -0.39
N SER A 143 18.83 -11.32 -0.01
CA SER A 143 19.27 -12.12 1.16
C SER A 143 18.63 -11.65 2.47
N PHE A 144 18.03 -12.57 3.23
CA PHE A 144 17.45 -12.27 4.55
C PHE A 144 18.02 -13.17 5.66
N ARG A 145 17.98 -14.49 5.45
CA ARG A 145 18.59 -15.51 6.33
C ARG A 145 19.44 -16.47 5.49
N SER A 146 20.17 -17.38 6.14
CA SER A 146 21.09 -18.33 5.48
C SER A 146 20.49 -19.08 4.28
N THR A 147 19.20 -19.45 4.33
CA THR A 147 18.52 -20.19 3.26
C THR A 147 17.29 -19.49 2.67
N LYS A 148 16.93 -18.30 3.18
CA LYS A 148 15.71 -17.58 2.78
C LYS A 148 16.04 -16.21 2.24
N GLY A 149 15.54 -15.94 1.04
CA GLY A 149 15.46 -14.59 0.51
C GLY A 149 14.16 -13.93 0.97
N ALA A 150 14.14 -12.60 1.07
CA ALA A 150 12.91 -11.87 1.32
C ALA A 150 13.02 -10.43 0.82
N VAL A 151 11.88 -9.90 0.40
CA VAL A 151 11.68 -8.49 0.12
C VAL A 151 10.71 -7.93 1.15
N LYS A 152 11.01 -6.75 1.70
CA LYS A 152 10.10 -6.03 2.58
C LYS A 152 9.39 -4.94 1.81
N LEU A 153 8.07 -4.90 2.00
CA LEU A 153 7.21 -3.84 1.52
C LEU A 153 6.84 -2.95 2.70
N HIS A 154 7.50 -1.80 2.82
CA HIS A 154 7.13 -0.78 3.81
C HIS A 154 6.03 0.07 3.20
N THR A 155 4.93 0.27 3.91
CA THR A 155 3.78 1.00 3.38
C THR A 155 3.19 1.93 4.41
N LEU A 156 3.08 3.20 4.02
CA LEU A 156 2.24 4.18 4.70
C LEU A 156 0.86 4.12 4.05
N LEU A 157 -0.14 3.71 4.82
CA LEU A 157 -1.53 3.56 4.38
C LEU A 157 -2.35 4.73 4.89
N ASP A 158 -3.01 5.47 3.99
CA ASP A 158 -4.11 6.35 4.37
C ASP A 158 -5.31 5.47 4.75
N LEU A 159 -5.74 5.59 6.00
CA LEU A 159 -6.85 4.79 6.50
C LEU A 159 -8.16 5.16 5.79
N ARG A 160 -8.26 6.39 5.25
CA ARG A 160 -9.39 6.76 4.39
C ARG A 160 -9.26 6.04 3.05
N GLY A 161 -10.20 5.12 2.81
CA GLY A 161 -10.24 4.34 1.57
C GLY A 161 -9.17 3.25 1.44
N SER A 162 -8.32 3.03 2.46
CA SER A 162 -7.20 2.09 2.41
C SER A 162 -6.25 2.35 1.24
N ILE A 163 -5.92 3.62 0.98
CA ILE A 163 -5.08 4.02 -0.14
C ILE A 163 -3.62 4.09 0.31
N PRO A 164 -2.68 3.31 -0.31
CA PRO A 164 -1.27 3.46 0.01
C PRO A 164 -0.78 4.83 -0.45
N THR A 165 -0.05 5.55 0.41
CA THR A 165 0.48 6.90 0.11
C THR A 165 1.96 6.89 -0.16
N PHE A 166 2.67 5.98 0.49
CA PHE A 166 4.09 5.72 0.30
C PHE A 166 4.33 4.21 0.33
N ILE A 167 5.16 3.73 -0.60
CA ILE A 167 5.60 2.34 -0.65
C ILE A 167 7.09 2.33 -0.91
N HIS A 168 7.84 1.65 -0.05
CA HIS A 168 9.25 1.39 -0.25
C HIS A 168 9.52 -0.12 -0.27
N ILE A 169 10.31 -0.54 -1.26
CA ILE A 169 10.67 -1.95 -1.46
C ILE A 169 12.15 -2.10 -1.13
N SER A 170 12.44 -2.69 0.03
CA SER A 170 13.80 -2.98 0.49
C SER A 170 14.09 -4.48 0.50
N ASP A 171 15.35 -4.84 0.72
CA ASP A 171 15.68 -6.19 1.14
C ASP A 171 15.10 -6.51 2.53
N GLY A 172 15.20 -7.79 2.94
CA GLY A 172 14.70 -8.24 4.23
C GLY A 172 15.47 -7.72 5.46
N LYS A 173 16.69 -7.21 5.29
CA LYS A 173 17.59 -6.84 6.41
C LYS A 173 17.35 -5.43 6.92
N LEU A 174 16.84 -4.52 6.08
CA LEU A 174 16.54 -3.15 6.50
C LEU A 174 15.64 -3.15 7.74
N HIS A 175 16.07 -2.43 8.77
CA HIS A 175 15.27 -2.21 9.97
C HIS A 175 14.12 -1.25 9.65
N ASP A 176 12.91 -1.60 10.10
CA ASP A 176 11.70 -0.88 9.70
C ASP A 176 11.73 0.59 10.13
N VAL A 177 12.35 0.89 11.27
CA VAL A 177 12.51 2.26 11.79
C VAL A 177 13.27 3.21 10.85
N ASN A 178 14.16 2.67 10.00
CA ASN A 178 14.94 3.49 9.06
C ASN A 178 14.04 4.09 7.98
N ILE A 179 12.84 3.56 7.75
CA ILE A 179 11.93 4.13 6.75
C ILE A 179 11.44 5.53 7.13
N LEU A 180 11.48 5.88 8.41
CA LEU A 180 11.11 7.22 8.87
C LEU A 180 12.02 8.31 8.28
N ASP A 181 13.24 7.96 7.88
CA ASP A 181 14.19 8.89 7.25
C ASP A 181 13.81 9.22 5.78
N GLU A 182 13.00 8.36 5.15
CA GLU A 182 12.52 8.55 3.77
C GLU A 182 11.13 9.21 3.71
N LEU A 183 10.40 9.19 4.83
CA LEU A 183 9.07 9.80 4.89
C LEU A 183 9.18 11.32 4.99
N THR A 184 8.34 12.01 4.21
CA THR A 184 8.11 13.45 4.40
C THR A 184 6.89 13.61 5.31
N PRO A 185 7.05 14.11 6.55
CA PRO A 185 5.93 14.26 7.47
C PRO A 185 4.93 15.31 6.98
N GLU A 186 3.63 15.00 7.07
CA GLU A 186 2.53 15.89 6.74
C GLU A 186 2.05 16.61 8.02
N PRO A 187 2.16 17.95 8.09
CA PRO A 187 1.71 18.70 9.26
C PRO A 187 0.26 18.41 9.62
N GLY A 188 0.02 18.16 10.91
CA GLY A 188 -1.29 17.82 11.45
C GLY A 188 -1.74 16.36 11.21
N ALA A 189 -1.01 15.55 10.45
CA ALA A 189 -1.36 14.14 10.24
C ALA A 189 -0.96 13.26 11.44
N PHE A 190 -1.69 12.16 11.64
CA PHE A 190 -1.40 11.16 12.67
C PHE A 190 -0.72 9.93 12.07
N TYR A 191 0.46 9.58 12.56
CA TYR A 191 1.23 8.41 12.17
C TYR A 191 1.09 7.32 13.23
N ILE A 192 0.30 6.30 12.93
CA ILE A 192 0.09 5.15 13.80
C ILE A 192 1.11 4.07 13.42
N MET A 193 1.96 3.71 14.38
CA MET A 193 3.11 2.83 14.16
C MET A 193 3.18 1.74 15.21
N ASP A 194 3.79 0.60 14.85
CA ASP A 194 4.12 -0.44 15.80
C ASP A 194 5.26 -0.01 16.76
N ARG A 195 5.63 -0.89 17.69
CA ARG A 195 6.70 -0.63 18.68
C ARG A 195 8.12 -0.71 18.09
N ALA A 196 8.32 -1.39 16.95
CA ALA A 196 9.61 -1.47 16.26
C ALA A 196 10.04 -0.11 15.68
N TYR A 197 9.11 0.80 15.41
CA TYR A 197 9.39 2.19 14.99
C TYR A 197 9.75 3.15 16.14
N LEU A 198 9.95 2.64 17.38
CA LEU A 198 10.33 3.49 18.51
C LEU A 198 11.81 3.88 18.43
N ASP A 199 12.05 5.09 17.93
CA ASP A 199 13.32 5.82 17.88
C ASP A 199 13.07 7.30 18.19
N PHE A 200 13.65 7.80 19.28
CA PHE A 200 13.30 9.12 19.81
C PHE A 200 13.75 10.27 18.92
N THR A 201 14.92 10.15 18.28
CA THR A 201 15.42 11.15 17.33
C THR A 201 14.46 11.32 16.15
N ARG A 202 14.05 10.21 15.53
CA ARG A 202 13.12 10.23 14.38
C ARG A 202 11.71 10.67 14.76
N LEU A 203 11.24 10.27 15.95
CA LEU A 203 9.95 10.74 16.48
C LEU A 203 9.97 12.24 16.81
N HIS A 204 11.14 12.79 17.19
CA HIS A 204 11.29 14.22 17.40
C HIS A 204 11.16 14.99 16.10
N VAL A 205 11.69 14.48 14.99
CA VAL A 205 11.48 15.05 13.64
C VAL A 205 9.99 15.18 13.32
N LEU A 206 9.18 14.15 13.57
CA LEU A 206 7.71 14.25 13.37
C LEU A 206 7.11 15.38 14.21
N THR A 207 7.57 15.54 15.44
CA THR A 207 7.10 16.60 16.35
C THR A 207 7.49 17.99 15.83
N LEU A 208 8.72 18.17 15.37
CA LEU A 208 9.21 19.40 14.78
C LEU A 208 8.46 19.78 13.48
N CYS A 209 8.03 18.78 12.71
CA CYS A 209 7.19 18.97 11.53
C CYS A 209 5.70 19.14 11.83
N ALA A 210 5.33 19.41 13.09
CA ALA A 210 3.94 19.53 13.55
C ALA A 210 3.05 18.31 13.20
N SER A 211 3.66 17.13 13.09
CA SER A 211 2.98 15.86 12.85
C SER A 211 2.80 15.10 14.16
N PHE A 212 1.76 14.29 14.25
CA PHE A 212 1.46 13.51 15.44
C PHE A 212 1.82 12.05 15.24
N PHE A 213 2.25 11.35 16.28
CA PHE A 213 2.43 9.91 16.23
C PHE A 213 1.69 9.20 17.36
N VAL A 214 1.33 7.95 17.13
CA VAL A 214 0.80 7.04 18.15
C VAL A 214 1.47 5.69 18.01
N LEU A 215 2.20 5.27 19.04
CA LEU A 215 2.91 3.98 19.04
C LEU A 215 2.85 3.29 20.39
N ARG A 216 3.21 2.01 20.42
CA ARG A 216 3.32 1.25 21.66
C ARG A 216 4.64 1.50 22.38
N ALA A 217 4.56 1.79 23.67
CA ALA A 217 5.74 1.89 24.53
C ALA A 217 6.45 0.53 24.69
N LYS A 218 7.78 0.56 24.83
CA LYS A 218 8.57 -0.58 25.33
C LYS A 218 8.42 -0.68 26.86
N SER A 219 8.53 -1.91 27.40
CA SER A 219 8.38 -2.16 28.85
C SER A 219 9.47 -1.51 29.69
N ASN A 220 10.66 -1.34 29.12
CA ASN A 220 11.83 -0.72 29.76
C ASN A 220 11.92 0.81 29.54
N LEU A 221 10.83 1.47 29.13
CA LEU A 221 10.81 2.92 28.92
C LEU A 221 11.13 3.68 30.21
N GLN A 222 12.28 4.34 30.23
CA GLN A 222 12.69 5.20 31.35
C GLN A 222 12.04 6.59 31.21
N SER A 223 11.05 6.85 32.07
CA SER A 223 10.30 8.10 32.06
C SER A 223 9.89 8.53 33.47
N LYS A 224 9.85 9.85 33.68
CA LYS A 224 9.30 10.47 34.89
C LYS A 224 7.94 11.07 34.55
N ARG A 225 6.95 10.74 35.38
CA ARG A 225 5.63 11.34 35.31
C ARG A 225 5.69 12.76 35.87
N LEU A 226 5.15 13.72 35.12
CA LEU A 226 4.96 15.10 35.55
C LEU A 226 3.55 15.32 36.08
N TYR A 227 2.54 14.96 35.30
CA TYR A 227 1.13 15.14 35.62
C TYR A 227 0.31 13.90 35.28
N SER A 228 -0.82 13.71 35.96
CA SER A 228 -1.86 12.75 35.57
C SER A 228 -3.14 13.51 35.29
N HIS A 229 -3.78 13.18 34.18
CA HIS A 229 -5.09 13.70 33.81
C HIS A 229 -6.18 12.75 34.31
N PRO A 230 -7.36 13.25 34.68
CA PRO A 230 -8.48 12.40 35.07
C PRO A 230 -8.88 11.50 33.89
N VAL A 231 -9.20 10.24 34.19
CA VAL A 231 -9.68 9.27 33.21
C VAL A 231 -10.90 8.56 33.75
N ASP A 232 -11.87 8.32 32.89
CA ASP A 232 -12.97 7.42 33.18
C ASP A 232 -12.50 5.97 33.04
N ARG A 233 -12.39 5.27 34.17
CA ARG A 233 -11.92 3.88 34.20
C ARG A 233 -12.93 2.88 33.64
N THR A 234 -14.20 3.26 33.51
CA THR A 234 -15.23 2.38 32.92
C THR A 234 -14.97 2.18 31.42
N SER A 235 -14.33 3.15 30.76
CA SER A 235 -13.90 3.06 29.36
C SER A 235 -12.72 2.11 29.10
N GLY A 236 -12.13 1.50 30.13
CA GLY A 236 -10.91 0.69 30.03
C GLY A 236 -9.61 1.51 30.15
N LEU A 237 -9.68 2.84 30.19
CA LEU A 237 -8.52 3.69 30.47
C LEU A 237 -8.03 3.50 31.92
N ILE A 238 -6.74 3.21 32.07
CA ILE A 238 -6.09 3.08 33.38
C ILE A 238 -5.44 4.40 33.79
N CYS A 239 -4.75 5.08 32.87
CA CYS A 239 -4.18 6.39 33.13
C CYS A 239 -3.92 7.18 31.84
N ASP A 240 -3.95 8.49 31.98
CA ASP A 240 -3.47 9.45 30.99
C ASP A 240 -2.47 10.39 31.70
N GLN A 241 -1.23 10.44 31.20
CA GLN A 241 -0.13 11.06 31.92
C GLN A 241 0.79 11.86 30.99
N THR A 242 1.18 13.05 31.43
CA THR A 242 2.28 13.78 30.82
C THR A 242 3.59 13.29 31.44
N ILE A 243 4.53 12.87 30.61
CA ILE A 243 5.82 12.31 31.00
C ILE A 243 6.97 13.06 30.33
N VAL A 244 8.15 12.96 30.92
CA VAL A 244 9.43 13.29 30.29
C VAL A 244 10.33 12.07 30.33
N LEU A 245 11.16 11.90 29.31
CA LEU A 245 12.12 10.80 29.26
C LEU A 245 13.27 11.09 30.24
N THR A 246 13.73 10.05 30.93
CA THR A 246 14.83 10.17 31.91
C THR A 246 16.08 9.40 31.52
N GLY A 247 16.01 8.58 30.47
CA GLY A 247 17.19 7.89 29.95
C GLY A 247 18.19 8.90 29.38
N ILE A 248 19.48 8.64 29.58
CA ILE A 248 20.59 9.56 29.25
C ILE A 248 20.54 10.00 27.78
N ASN A 249 20.36 9.05 26.86
CA ASN A 249 20.28 9.35 25.43
C ASN A 249 18.87 9.81 25.04
N SER A 250 17.84 9.06 25.44
CA SER A 250 16.45 9.33 25.07
C SER A 250 15.96 10.73 25.44
N SER A 251 16.42 11.27 26.58
CA SER A 251 16.06 12.63 27.02
C SER A 251 16.72 13.74 26.19
N LYS A 252 17.90 13.46 25.60
CA LYS A 252 18.57 14.36 24.66
C LYS A 252 17.96 14.26 23.26
N GLU A 253 17.64 13.03 22.83
CA GLU A 253 17.05 12.74 21.51
C GLU A 253 15.61 13.25 21.37
N TYR A 254 14.84 13.24 22.46
CA TYR A 254 13.49 13.80 22.52
C TYR A 254 13.33 14.61 23.82
N PRO A 255 13.65 15.91 23.80
CA PRO A 255 13.61 16.77 24.99
C PRO A 255 12.19 17.20 25.39
N ASP A 256 11.24 17.11 24.46
CA ASP A 256 9.86 17.56 24.66
C ASP A 256 9.05 16.61 25.55
N LYS A 257 7.94 17.10 26.07
CA LYS A 257 7.00 16.30 26.86
C LYS A 257 6.28 15.30 25.97
N LEU A 258 6.13 14.07 26.46
CA LEU A 258 5.33 13.03 25.81
C LEU A 258 4.08 12.71 26.64
N ARG A 259 3.06 12.19 25.98
CA ARG A 259 1.86 11.68 26.63
C ARG A 259 1.91 10.16 26.67
N ARG A 260 1.69 9.59 27.85
CA ARG A 260 1.61 8.16 28.10
C ARG A 260 0.19 7.78 28.51
N ILE A 261 -0.43 6.91 27.73
CA ILE A 261 -1.77 6.40 28.02
C ILE A 261 -1.66 4.91 28.31
N LYS A 262 -2.28 4.46 29.40
CA LYS A 262 -2.45 3.03 29.70
C LYS A 262 -3.90 2.65 29.51
N TYR A 263 -4.12 1.56 28.79
CA TYR A 263 -5.44 1.04 28.45
C TYR A 263 -5.50 -0.45 28.72
N PHE A 264 -6.61 -0.91 29.28
CA PHE A 264 -6.92 -2.32 29.43
C PHE A 264 -8.01 -2.70 28.43
N ASP A 265 -7.69 -3.66 27.58
CA ASP A 265 -8.65 -4.21 26.65
C ASP A 265 -9.36 -5.40 27.29
N ALA A 266 -10.66 -5.26 27.52
CA ALA A 266 -11.48 -6.29 28.17
C ALA A 266 -11.61 -7.54 27.29
N ASP A 267 -11.63 -7.39 25.96
CA ASP A 267 -11.81 -8.52 25.05
C ASP A 267 -10.57 -9.41 25.01
N THR A 268 -9.39 -8.80 24.91
CA THR A 268 -8.12 -9.54 24.85
C THR A 268 -7.47 -9.79 26.22
N GLN A 269 -8.01 -9.18 27.29
CA GLN A 269 -7.45 -9.17 28.64
C GLN A 269 -6.00 -8.64 28.69
N LYS A 270 -5.62 -7.77 27.74
CA LYS A 270 -4.25 -7.22 27.61
C LYS A 270 -4.19 -5.78 28.06
N ARG A 271 -3.05 -5.43 28.68
CA ARG A 271 -2.69 -4.05 29.00
C ARG A 271 -1.81 -3.48 27.91
N PHE A 272 -2.22 -2.35 27.36
CA PHE A 272 -1.48 -1.58 26.39
C PHE A 272 -0.98 -0.28 27.00
N VAL A 273 0.22 0.12 26.58
CA VAL A 273 0.81 1.41 26.94
C VAL A 273 1.15 2.12 25.64
N PHE A 274 0.52 3.26 25.41
CA PHE A 274 0.69 4.08 24.22
C PHE A 274 1.54 5.30 24.54
N LEU A 275 2.33 5.73 23.55
CA LEU A 275 3.05 6.99 23.53
C LEU A 275 2.56 7.83 22.36
N THR A 276 2.36 9.11 22.63
CA THR A 276 2.01 10.11 21.62
C THR A 276 2.56 11.48 22.01
N ASN A 277 2.83 12.31 21.01
CA ASN A 277 3.10 13.74 21.18
C ASN A 277 1.82 14.60 21.12
N ASN A 278 0.65 13.99 20.91
CA ASN A 278 -0.63 14.71 20.88
C ASN A 278 -1.27 14.82 22.28
N PHE A 279 -1.50 16.06 22.70
CA PHE A 279 -2.18 16.39 23.96
C PHE A 279 -3.61 16.90 23.77
N SER A 280 -4.04 17.10 22.52
CA SER A 280 -5.30 17.76 22.20
C SER A 280 -6.47 16.77 22.13
N LEU A 281 -6.25 15.54 21.65
CA LEU A 281 -7.29 14.53 21.55
C LEU A 281 -7.59 13.86 22.89
N PRO A 282 -8.83 13.38 23.14
CA PRO A 282 -9.12 12.53 24.28
C PRO A 282 -8.26 11.26 24.31
N ALA A 283 -7.91 10.79 25.51
CA ALA A 283 -7.07 9.59 25.65
C ALA A 283 -7.71 8.36 24.99
N LEU A 284 -9.03 8.22 25.09
CA LEU A 284 -9.79 7.13 24.48
C LEU A 284 -9.67 7.17 22.94
N THR A 285 -9.75 8.35 22.34
CA THR A 285 -9.58 8.53 20.87
C THR A 285 -8.20 8.07 20.42
N ILE A 286 -7.14 8.36 21.20
CA ILE A 286 -5.78 7.85 20.90
C ILE A 286 -5.74 6.32 20.91
N THR A 287 -6.44 5.67 21.85
CA THR A 287 -6.51 4.19 21.88
C THR A 287 -7.27 3.61 20.69
N GLN A 288 -8.35 4.28 20.25
CA GLN A 288 -9.12 3.91 19.07
C GLN A 288 -8.32 4.10 17.79
N LEU A 289 -7.59 5.22 17.67
CA LEU A 289 -6.66 5.47 16.57
C LEU A 289 -5.64 4.33 16.47
N TYR A 290 -5.02 3.91 17.58
CA TYR A 290 -4.09 2.79 17.55
C TYR A 290 -4.74 1.47 17.12
N LYS A 291 -6.01 1.22 17.48
CA LYS A 291 -6.75 0.03 17.03
C LYS A 291 -6.87 0.00 15.51
N SER A 292 -7.05 1.16 14.87
CA SER A 292 -7.11 1.28 13.40
C SER A 292 -5.79 0.96 12.69
N ARG A 293 -4.66 0.82 13.42
CA ARG A 293 -3.41 0.28 12.85
C ARG A 293 -3.63 -1.07 12.16
N TRP A 294 -4.51 -1.92 12.70
CA TRP A 294 -4.78 -3.26 12.13
C TRP A 294 -5.24 -3.21 10.66
N GLN A 295 -5.76 -2.07 10.19
CA GLN A 295 -6.14 -1.89 8.79
C GLN A 295 -4.95 -2.07 7.82
N VAL A 296 -3.72 -1.70 8.21
CA VAL A 296 -2.53 -1.93 7.36
C VAL A 296 -2.19 -3.42 7.25
N GLU A 297 -2.40 -4.19 8.32
CA GLU A 297 -2.22 -5.64 8.30
C GLU A 297 -3.26 -6.32 7.41
N LEU A 298 -4.52 -5.87 7.49
CA LEU A 298 -5.59 -6.32 6.59
C LEU A 298 -5.28 -5.96 5.13
N PHE A 299 -4.77 -4.75 4.88
CA PHE A 299 -4.33 -4.32 3.56
C PHE A 299 -3.22 -5.22 3.01
N PHE A 300 -2.19 -5.52 3.82
CA PHE A 300 -1.14 -6.45 3.41
C PHE A 300 -1.68 -7.84 3.13
N LYS A 301 -2.57 -8.36 3.99
CA LYS A 301 -3.25 -9.64 3.76
C LYS A 301 -4.00 -9.61 2.43
N TRP A 302 -4.73 -8.54 2.17
CA TRP A 302 -5.52 -8.35 0.96
C TRP A 302 -4.64 -8.33 -0.29
N ILE A 303 -3.58 -7.50 -0.33
CA ILE A 303 -2.68 -7.44 -1.49
C ILE A 303 -2.01 -8.80 -1.71
N LYS A 304 -1.53 -9.44 -0.65
CA LYS A 304 -0.89 -10.76 -0.73
C LYS A 304 -1.81 -11.89 -1.20
N GLN A 305 -3.12 -11.74 -1.04
CA GLN A 305 -4.12 -12.73 -1.45
C GLN A 305 -4.66 -12.46 -2.86
N HIS A 306 -4.90 -11.18 -3.17
CA HIS A 306 -5.63 -10.78 -4.37
C HIS A 306 -4.75 -10.19 -5.46
N LEU A 307 -3.50 -9.82 -5.16
CA LEU A 307 -2.53 -9.43 -6.17
C LEU A 307 -1.46 -10.51 -6.33
N ARG A 308 -0.93 -10.62 -7.55
CA ARG A 308 0.14 -11.55 -7.90
C ARG A 308 1.47 -10.94 -7.48
N ILE A 309 1.70 -10.88 -6.16
CA ILE A 309 2.95 -10.40 -5.55
C ILE A 309 3.64 -11.47 -4.68
N LYS A 310 3.09 -12.70 -4.63
CA LYS A 310 3.73 -13.87 -3.99
C LYS A 310 4.47 -14.76 -4.96
N LYS A 311 4.08 -14.74 -6.24
CA LYS A 311 4.72 -15.47 -7.33
C LYS A 311 5.24 -14.45 -8.33
N PHE A 312 6.55 -14.32 -8.42
CA PHE A 312 7.17 -13.38 -9.34
C PHE A 312 7.44 -14.02 -10.70
N TYR A 313 7.21 -13.24 -11.75
CA TYR A 313 7.36 -13.66 -13.14
C TYR A 313 8.81 -13.61 -13.64
N GLY A 314 9.67 -12.90 -12.91
CA GLY A 314 11.11 -12.82 -13.13
C GLY A 314 11.86 -12.83 -11.79
N THR A 315 13.15 -13.13 -11.86
CA THR A 315 14.01 -13.30 -10.69
C THR A 315 14.89 -12.08 -10.38
N SER A 316 15.05 -11.15 -11.31
CA SER A 316 15.83 -9.92 -11.07
C SER A 316 15.09 -8.94 -10.16
N GLU A 317 15.85 -8.11 -9.44
CA GLU A 317 15.30 -7.06 -8.58
C GLU A 317 14.36 -6.13 -9.35
N ASN A 318 14.77 -5.75 -10.56
CA ASN A 318 13.98 -4.90 -11.44
C ASN A 318 12.64 -5.56 -11.84
N ALA A 319 12.64 -6.87 -12.14
CA ALA A 319 11.41 -7.59 -12.48
C ALA A 319 10.44 -7.67 -11.28
N VAL A 320 10.97 -7.96 -10.09
CA VAL A 320 10.19 -8.00 -8.84
C VAL A 320 9.57 -6.63 -8.55
N LYS A 321 10.38 -5.56 -8.55
CA LYS A 321 9.89 -4.20 -8.31
C LYS A 321 8.87 -3.76 -9.36
N SER A 322 9.13 -4.02 -10.65
CA SER A 322 8.19 -3.71 -11.73
C SER A 322 6.83 -4.40 -11.52
N GLN A 323 6.84 -5.69 -11.17
CA GLN A 323 5.61 -6.45 -10.93
C GLN A 323 4.83 -5.92 -9.72
N ILE A 324 5.50 -5.58 -8.61
CA ILE A 324 4.86 -5.01 -7.42
C ILE A 324 4.21 -3.67 -7.77
N TRP A 325 4.94 -2.76 -8.44
CA TRP A 325 4.41 -1.44 -8.78
C TRP A 325 3.28 -1.48 -9.80
N ILE A 326 3.31 -2.40 -10.77
CA ILE A 326 2.18 -2.62 -11.67
C ILE A 326 0.98 -3.18 -10.90
N ALA A 327 1.19 -4.12 -9.96
CA ALA A 327 0.11 -4.64 -9.13
C ALA A 327 -0.56 -3.55 -8.29
N VAL A 328 0.24 -2.69 -7.63
CA VAL A 328 -0.26 -1.53 -6.89
C VAL A 328 -1.00 -0.56 -7.82
N SER A 329 -0.49 -0.31 -9.02
CA SER A 329 -1.17 0.53 -10.01
C SER A 329 -2.53 -0.03 -10.40
N VAL A 330 -2.66 -1.35 -10.58
CA VAL A 330 -3.94 -2.01 -10.87
C VAL A 330 -4.90 -1.89 -9.70
N TYR A 331 -4.44 -2.11 -8.47
CA TYR A 331 -5.24 -1.90 -7.27
C TYR A 331 -5.82 -0.48 -7.20
N LEU A 332 -4.95 0.52 -7.39
CA LEU A 332 -5.34 1.94 -7.39
C LEU A 332 -6.29 2.27 -8.52
N LEU A 333 -6.10 1.71 -9.71
CA LEU A 333 -7.00 1.89 -10.85
C LEU A 333 -8.41 1.41 -10.50
N ILE A 334 -8.54 0.22 -9.89
CA ILE A 334 -9.84 -0.31 -9.47
C ILE A 334 -10.47 0.53 -8.37
N ALA A 335 -9.68 1.03 -7.41
CA ALA A 335 -10.18 1.97 -6.38
C ALA A 335 -10.70 3.29 -6.99
N ILE A 336 -9.96 3.85 -7.95
CA ILE A 336 -10.36 5.05 -8.69
C ILE A 336 -11.66 4.80 -9.46
N ILE A 337 -11.78 3.67 -10.16
CA ILE A 337 -12.99 3.31 -10.91
C ILE A 337 -14.18 3.17 -9.97
N LYS A 338 -14.01 2.47 -8.84
CA LYS A 338 -15.05 2.32 -7.82
C LYS A 338 -15.62 3.68 -7.40
N LYS A 339 -14.76 4.66 -7.11
CA LYS A 339 -15.23 5.99 -6.70
C LYS A 339 -15.79 6.84 -7.83
N ARG A 340 -15.13 6.88 -8.99
CA ARG A 340 -15.61 7.65 -10.15
C ARG A 340 -16.98 7.20 -10.63
N LEU A 341 -17.23 5.90 -10.60
CA LEU A 341 -18.50 5.30 -11.03
C LEU A 341 -19.48 5.08 -9.87
N LYS A 342 -19.15 5.51 -8.65
CA LYS A 342 -19.97 5.35 -7.43
C LYS A 342 -20.45 3.91 -7.22
N ILE A 343 -19.56 2.94 -7.42
CA ILE A 343 -19.86 1.51 -7.25
C ILE A 343 -19.81 1.17 -5.75
N GLU A 344 -20.86 0.53 -5.24
CA GLU A 344 -20.96 0.15 -3.82
C GLU A 344 -20.17 -1.14 -3.50
N LEU A 345 -20.02 -2.04 -4.48
CA LEU A 345 -19.30 -3.32 -4.34
C LEU A 345 -17.88 -3.17 -3.76
N SER A 346 -17.47 -4.13 -2.94
CA SER A 346 -16.11 -4.16 -2.39
C SER A 346 -15.05 -4.24 -3.52
N LEU A 347 -13.83 -3.74 -3.28
CA LEU A 347 -12.72 -3.86 -4.25
C LEU A 347 -12.42 -5.32 -4.62
N TYR A 348 -12.59 -6.22 -3.65
CA TYR A 348 -12.44 -7.65 -3.87
C TYR A 348 -13.49 -8.18 -4.87
N THR A 349 -14.77 -7.86 -4.65
CA THR A 349 -15.88 -8.27 -5.52
C THR A 349 -15.67 -7.75 -6.94
N ILE A 350 -15.24 -6.49 -7.09
CA ILE A 350 -14.93 -5.91 -8.40
C ILE A 350 -13.81 -6.70 -9.10
N LEU A 351 -12.72 -7.01 -8.40
CA LEU A 351 -11.64 -7.82 -8.98
C LEU A 351 -12.10 -9.23 -9.39
N GLN A 352 -12.92 -9.89 -8.57
CA GLN A 352 -13.45 -11.22 -8.89
C GLN A 352 -14.29 -11.18 -10.16
N ILE A 353 -15.21 -10.23 -10.25
CA ILE A 353 -16.07 -10.08 -11.43
C ILE A 353 -15.23 -9.77 -12.68
N LEU A 354 -14.28 -8.83 -12.57
CA LEU A 354 -13.38 -8.51 -13.66
C LEU A 354 -12.52 -9.70 -14.08
N SER A 355 -12.13 -10.58 -13.17
CA SER A 355 -11.27 -11.73 -13.50
C SER A 355 -11.89 -12.71 -14.50
N VAL A 356 -13.23 -12.79 -14.53
CA VAL A 356 -13.99 -13.66 -15.44
C VAL A 356 -14.51 -12.89 -16.65
N THR A 357 -14.88 -11.62 -16.47
CA THR A 357 -15.55 -10.82 -17.51
C THR A 357 -14.60 -10.00 -18.37
N VAL A 358 -13.29 -9.92 -18.06
CA VAL A 358 -12.36 -8.94 -18.64
C VAL A 358 -12.38 -8.81 -20.17
N LEU A 359 -12.70 -9.89 -20.90
CA LEU A 359 -12.72 -9.95 -22.37
C LEU A 359 -14.12 -9.86 -23.00
N GLU A 360 -15.15 -9.66 -22.18
CA GLU A 360 -16.53 -9.52 -22.62
C GLU A 360 -16.79 -8.14 -23.21
N ARG A 361 -17.76 -8.07 -24.15
CA ARG A 361 -18.22 -6.83 -24.78
C ARG A 361 -19.51 -6.37 -24.13
N MET A 362 -19.39 -5.75 -22.97
CA MET A 362 -20.51 -5.15 -22.23
C MET A 362 -20.02 -3.97 -21.38
N SER A 363 -20.93 -3.12 -20.92
CA SER A 363 -20.56 -1.94 -20.12
C SER A 363 -20.04 -2.34 -18.74
N ILE A 364 -18.92 -1.75 -18.32
CA ILE A 364 -18.36 -1.95 -16.98
C ILE A 364 -19.37 -1.56 -15.88
N LEU A 365 -20.14 -0.49 -16.11
CA LEU A 365 -21.18 -0.05 -15.17
C LEU A 365 -22.24 -1.13 -15.05
N GLN A 366 -22.73 -1.65 -16.18
CA GLN A 366 -23.77 -2.67 -16.20
C GLN A 366 -23.38 -3.85 -15.33
N ILE A 367 -22.19 -4.43 -15.49
CA ILE A 367 -21.79 -5.59 -14.68
C ILE A 367 -21.63 -5.25 -13.20
N LEU A 368 -21.08 -4.07 -12.87
CA LEU A 368 -20.74 -3.71 -11.50
C LEU A 368 -21.91 -3.09 -10.73
N THR A 369 -23.04 -2.79 -11.38
CA THR A 369 -24.26 -2.28 -10.73
C THR A 369 -25.47 -3.21 -10.87
N SER A 370 -25.50 -4.13 -11.85
CA SER A 370 -26.68 -4.99 -12.11
C SER A 370 -26.83 -6.18 -11.18
N SER A 371 -26.08 -6.22 -10.09
CA SER A 371 -26.14 -7.31 -9.14
C SER A 371 -26.52 -6.78 -7.76
N ASP A 372 -27.80 -6.96 -7.44
CA ASP A 372 -28.33 -7.00 -6.07
C ASP A 372 -27.64 -8.16 -5.33
N TYR A 373 -26.36 -8.00 -4.98
CA TYR A 373 -25.68 -8.91 -4.07
C TYR A 373 -26.15 -8.59 -2.64
N ASN A 374 -27.43 -8.81 -2.37
CA ASN A 374 -27.91 -8.99 -1.00
C ASN A 374 -27.46 -10.38 -0.56
N VAL A 375 -26.35 -10.46 0.17
CA VAL A 375 -25.99 -11.61 0.99
C VAL A 375 -25.79 -11.12 2.42
#